data_AF-A0A930RA10-F1
#
_entry.id   AF-A0A930RA10-F1
#
_cell.length_a   1.000
_cell.length_b   1.000
_cell.length_c   1.000
_cell.angle_alpha   90.00
_cell.angle_beta   90.00
_cell.angle_gamma   90.00
#
_symmetry.space_group_name_H-M   'P 1'
#
loop_
_entity.id
_entity.type
_entity.pdbx_description
1 polymer ?
#
loop_
_entity_poly.entity_id
_entity_poly.type
_entity_poly.pdbx_seq_one_letter_code
_entity_poly.pdbx_strand_id
1 'polypeptide(L)' 'MGEDIMNPKVKIWIRVVLMLVFLYVVILGHQMIGKEGVATMLVGLAGLLLLLWDYNRPYSKSMKR' A
#
# COMPACT_ATOMS: atom_id res chain seq x y z
N MET A 1 -10.26 -3.14 -16.52
CA MET A 1 -10.00 -2.89 -17.96
C MET A 1 -9.57 -1.44 -18.12
N GLY A 2 -8.35 -1.10 -17.69
CA GLY A 2 -7.86 0.29 -17.58
C GLY A 2 -6.41 0.42 -17.07
N GLU A 3 -5.80 -0.69 -16.60
CA GLU A 3 -4.39 -0.69 -16.20
C GLU A 3 -3.41 -0.60 -17.37
N ASP A 4 -3.83 -1.00 -18.59
CA ASP A 4 -2.96 -1.06 -19.78
C ASP A 4 -2.70 0.30 -20.45
N ILE A 5 -3.43 1.37 -20.05
CA ILE A 5 -3.30 2.72 -20.63
C ILE A 5 -2.29 3.59 -19.85
N MET A 6 -1.89 3.17 -18.65
CA MET A 6 -1.09 4.00 -17.75
C MET A 6 0.41 3.82 -17.99
N ASN A 7 1.12 4.92 -18.22
CA ASN A 7 2.58 4.90 -18.39
C ASN A 7 3.23 4.18 -17.19
N PRO A 8 4.14 3.21 -17.40
CA PRO A 8 4.76 2.45 -16.31
C PRO A 8 5.42 3.34 -15.25
N LYS A 9 5.94 4.50 -15.63
CA LYS A 9 6.48 5.50 -14.67
C LYS A 9 5.38 6.07 -13.76
N VAL A 10 4.21 6.36 -14.31
CA VAL A 10 3.05 6.88 -13.56
C VAL A 10 2.55 5.81 -12.58
N LYS A 11 2.52 4.54 -12.98
CA LYS A 11 2.14 3.43 -12.08
C LYS A 11 3.07 3.34 -10.86
N ILE A 12 4.38 3.53 -11.06
CA ILE A 12 5.36 3.56 -9.96
C ILE A 12 5.10 4.74 -9.03
N TRP A 13 4.89 5.94 -9.57
CA TRP A 13 4.60 7.12 -8.78
C TRP A 13 3.31 6.99 -7.97
N ILE A 14 2.25 6.42 -8.54
CA ILE A 14 1.00 6.15 -7.82
C ILE A 14 1.26 5.23 -6.62
N ARG A 15 2.04 4.15 -6.81
CA ARG A 15 2.41 3.25 -5.72
C ARG A 15 3.20 3.98 -4.62
N VAL A 16 4.16 4.83 -4.97
CA VAL A 16 4.93 5.62 -4.00
C VAL A 16 4.03 6.57 -3.21
N VAL A 17 3.12 7.28 -3.87
CA VAL A 17 2.17 8.18 -3.20
C VAL A 17 1.26 7.40 -2.25
N LEU A 18 0.70 6.28 -2.68
CA LEU A 18 -0.13 5.42 -1.83
C LEU A 18 0.64 4.90 -0.62
N MET A 19 1.91 4.54 -0.79
CA MET A 19 2.77 4.13 0.32
C MET A 19 2.89 5.24 1.37
N LEU A 20 3.13 6.49 0.94
CA LEU A 20 3.23 7.63 1.84
C LEU A 20 1.91 7.91 2.57
N VAL A 21 0.78 7.78 1.87
CA VAL A 21 -0.57 7.95 2.48
C VAL A 21 -0.80 6.90 3.56
N PHE A 22 -0.56 5.61 3.28
CA PHE A 22 -0.75 4.57 4.29
C PHE A 22 0.24 4.67 5.46
N LEU A 23 1.48 5.09 5.21
CA LEU A 23 2.44 5.38 6.26
C LEU A 23 1.95 6.53 7.17
N TYR A 24 1.40 7.59 6.57
CA TYR A 24 0.81 8.71 7.31
C TYR A 24 -0.37 8.26 8.17
N VAL A 25 -1.24 7.37 7.66
CA VAL A 25 -2.35 6.78 8.43
C VAL A 25 -1.82 6.01 9.65
N VAL A 26 -0.73 5.26 9.53
CA VAL A 26 -0.10 4.59 10.68
C VAL A 26 0.39 5.61 11.71
N ILE A 27 1.04 6.68 11.28
CA ILE A 27 1.52 7.75 12.17
C ILE A 27 0.35 8.45 12.88
N LEU A 28 -0.74 8.74 12.15
CA LEU A 28 -1.95 9.31 12.74
C LEU A 28 -2.57 8.40 13.78
N GLY A 29 -2.69 7.10 13.49
CA GLY A 29 -3.20 6.14 14.45
C GLY A 29 -2.34 6.06 15.72
N HIS A 30 -1.01 6.22 15.60
CA HIS A 30 -0.10 6.28 16.75
C HIS A 30 -0.32 7.52 17.63
N GLN A 31 -0.74 8.65 17.05
CA GLN A 31 -1.06 9.88 17.79
C GLN A 31 -2.42 9.81 18.51
N MET A 32 -3.26 8.83 18.16
CA MET A 32 -4.56 8.59 18.79
C MET A 32 -4.43 7.62 19.97
N ILE A 33 -5.01 7.97 21.13
CA ILE A 33 -4.99 7.12 22.32
C ILE A 33 -6.19 6.17 22.30
N GLY A 34 -5.94 4.87 22.45
CA GLY A 34 -6.98 3.86 22.65
C GLY A 34 -7.29 3.01 21.42
N LYS A 35 -8.45 2.34 21.45
CA LYS A 35 -8.84 1.32 20.46
C LYS A 35 -8.96 1.88 19.04
N GLU A 36 -9.38 3.12 18.92
CA GLU A 36 -9.53 3.81 17.63
C GLU A 36 -8.18 4.05 16.97
N GLY A 37 -7.16 4.44 17.73
CA GLY A 37 -5.78 4.59 17.21
C GLY A 37 -5.21 3.28 16.71
N VAL A 38 -5.43 2.18 17.44
CA VAL A 38 -5.05 0.83 17.00
C VAL A 38 -5.77 0.43 15.72
N ALA A 39 -7.07 0.66 15.62
CA ALA A 39 -7.83 0.38 14.41
C ALA A 39 -7.29 1.18 13.20
N THR A 40 -7.02 2.48 13.39
CA THR A 40 -6.42 3.34 12.36
C THR A 40 -5.03 2.83 11.93
N MET A 41 -4.18 2.42 12.88
CA MET A 41 -2.88 1.81 12.58
C MET A 41 -3.03 0.53 11.75
N LEU A 42 -3.98 -0.34 12.09
CA LEU A 42 -4.24 -1.58 11.35
C LEU A 42 -4.73 -1.30 9.93
N VAL A 43 -5.54 -0.26 9.71
CA VAL A 43 -5.96 0.16 8.36
C VAL A 43 -4.76 0.61 7.53
N GLY A 44 -3.87 1.43 8.10
CA GLY A 44 -2.63 1.84 7.42
C GLY A 44 -1.73 0.65 7.09
N LEU A 45 -1.54 -0.26 8.04
CA LEU A 45 -0.77 -1.49 7.86
C LEU A 45 -1.35 -2.40 6.78
N ALA A 46 -2.67 -2.61 6.77
CA ALA A 46 -3.34 -3.40 5.74
C ALA A 46 -3.11 -2.80 4.34
N GLY A 47 -3.19 -1.48 4.21
CA GLY A 47 -2.87 -0.77 2.97
C GLY A 47 -1.42 -0.99 2.51
N LEU A 48 -0.45 -0.90 3.41
CA LEU A 48 0.97 -1.17 3.11
C LEU A 48 1.20 -2.61 2.67
N LEU A 49 0.57 -3.58 3.35
CA LEU A 49 0.70 -5.00 3.01
C LEU A 49 0.07 -5.33 1.65
N LEU A 50 -1.10 -4.75 1.33
CA LEU A 50 -1.72 -4.90 0.02
C LEU A 50 -0.86 -4.30 -1.08
N LEU A 51 -0.27 -3.14 -0.85
CA LEU A 51 0.62 -2.48 -1.80
C LEU A 51 1.90 -3.30 -2.03
N LEU A 52 2.47 -3.86 -0.97
CA LEU A 52 3.63 -4.75 -1.05
C LEU A 52 3.30 -6.04 -1.80
N TRP A 53 2.13 -6.63 -1.52
CA TRP A 53 1.65 -7.79 -2.27
C TRP A 53 1.52 -7.46 -3.76
N ASP A 54 0.85 -6.36 -4.13
CA ASP A 54 0.64 -5.99 -5.53
C ASP A 54 1.97 -5.73 -6.26
N TYR A 55 2.91 -5.08 -5.59
CA TYR A 55 4.27 -4.90 -6.09
C TYR A 55 4.98 -6.24 -6.31
N ASN A 56 4.83 -7.19 -5.38
CA ASN A 56 5.55 -8.46 -5.39
C ASN A 56 4.86 -9.57 -6.22
N ARG A 57 3.59 -9.38 -6.59
CA ARG A 57 2.77 -10.33 -7.36
C ARG A 57 3.42 -10.79 -8.68
N PRO A 58 4.08 -9.93 -9.47
CA PRO A 58 4.77 -10.34 -10.69
C PRO A 58 5.95 -11.27 -10.42
N TYR A 59 6.72 -11.01 -9.35
CA TYR A 59 7.85 -11.85 -8.94
C TYR A 59 7.40 -13.25 -8.50
N SER A 60 6.30 -13.33 -7.74
CA SER A 60 5.72 -14.62 -7.34
C SER A 60 5.23 -15.46 -8.52
N LYS A 61 4.66 -14.82 -9.56
CA LYS A 61 4.27 -15.52 -10.80
C LYS A 61 5.46 -15.95 -11.66
N SER A 62 6.59 -15.27 -11.55
CA SER A 62 7.84 -15.63 -12.25
C SER A 62 8.49 -16.90 -11.70
N MET A 63 8.28 -17.24 -10.44
CA MET A 63 8.93 -18.39 -9.78
C MET A 63 8.16 -19.72 -9.93
N LYS A 64 6.98 -19.69 -10.55
CA LYS A 64 6.15 -20.88 -10.87
C LYS A 64 6.30 -21.37 -12.32
N ARG A 65 7.26 -20.85 -13.07
CA ARG A 65 7.60 -21.31 -14.42
C ARG A 65 8.90 -22.08 -14.41
#